data_AF-A0AAE1LG11-F1
#
_entry.id   AF-A0AAE1LG11-F1
#
_cell.length_a   1.000
_cell.length_b   1.000
_cell.length_c   1.000
_cell.angle_alpha   90.00
_cell.angle_beta   90.00
_cell.angle_gamma   90.00
#
_symmetry.space_group_name_H-M   'P 1'
#
loop_
_entity.id
_entity.type
_entity.pdbx_description
1 polymer ?
#
loop_
_entity_poly.entity_id
_entity_poly.type
_entity_poly.pdbx_seq_one_letter_code
_entity_poly.pdbx_strand_id
1 'polypeptide(L)'
;MCNRNGELIASSLERDGFLDDKPRKIMANILLHHIHKANLEKSPVLMREEMAILIVLEFPKMRKKLLTRLDMPWHHWFNANTNTGFLENANVGIQRSDKKLTGVGKRRSNKVPGTTRKLIELPTNQHGNDDLDDPHPPEFVRNVMEARNLMPTFAEKANIMALMRETFERRRHELEHKDVSPDYTLNRYPHFLSFGGEVIEQEFSLLHPNSTHLFLRTFSLDFVPQILKLARRTPAKFGGIIDYFSDELLNALLILSKMLPCPRRSYSHEARQPLHPDKGDLIHIIPVGSDSSAEAAKKREAARHQVQPHLMVVGHPRALGKMFLVCGNGECMELPRQASPTNAIDLLFKTYFALHLHYPSGWKNVFRFLQVHVYNIPLHNPRESSFEALMMKIRN
;
A
#
# COMPACT_ATOMS: atom_id res chain seq x y z
N MET A 1 -35.37 1.91 -27.52
CA MET A 1 -34.46 3.02 -27.17
C MET A 1 -33.04 2.56 -27.43
N CYS A 2 -32.42 2.97 -28.54
CA CYS A 2 -31.16 2.39 -28.99
C CYS A 2 -29.92 3.11 -28.44
N ASN A 3 -29.06 2.29 -27.83
CA ASN A 3 -27.60 2.24 -27.96
C ASN A 3 -26.67 3.45 -27.73
N ARG A 4 -27.13 4.64 -27.32
CA ARG A 4 -26.23 5.77 -26.97
C ARG A 4 -25.11 5.41 -25.97
N ASN A 5 -25.37 4.46 -25.07
CA ASN A 5 -24.38 3.94 -24.11
C ASN A 5 -23.42 2.92 -24.73
N GLY A 6 -23.88 2.11 -25.70
CA GLY A 6 -23.07 1.11 -26.40
C GLY A 6 -22.12 1.77 -27.39
N GLU A 7 -22.59 2.77 -28.14
CA GLU A 7 -21.76 3.61 -29.01
C GLU A 7 -20.64 4.31 -28.23
N LEU A 8 -20.94 4.86 -27.05
CA LEU A 8 -19.95 5.47 -26.16
C LEU A 8 -18.85 4.48 -25.70
N ILE A 9 -19.20 3.20 -25.49
CA ILE A 9 -18.24 2.15 -25.15
C ILE A 9 -17.42 1.76 -26.39
N ALA A 10 -18.07 1.51 -27.52
CA ALA A 10 -17.43 1.11 -28.77
C ALA A 10 -16.43 2.18 -29.27
N SER A 11 -16.87 3.43 -29.42
CA SER A 11 -16.01 4.53 -29.89
C SER A 11 -14.87 4.88 -28.93
N SER A 12 -15.01 4.61 -27.62
CA SER A 12 -13.88 4.75 -26.68
C SER A 12 -12.88 3.61 -26.84
N LEU A 13 -13.36 2.36 -26.99
CA LEU A 13 -12.51 1.18 -27.16
C LEU A 13 -11.78 1.17 -28.51
N GLU A 14 -12.40 1.66 -29.57
CA GLU A 14 -11.81 1.80 -30.90
C GLU A 14 -10.76 2.91 -30.97
N ARG A 15 -11.03 4.08 -30.36
CA ARG A 15 -10.12 5.23 -30.37
C ARG A 15 -8.93 5.06 -29.44
N ASP A 16 -9.18 4.68 -28.19
CA ASP A 16 -8.18 4.75 -27.11
C ASP A 16 -7.58 3.37 -26.79
N GLY A 17 -8.21 2.28 -27.24
CA GLY A 17 -7.78 0.91 -26.95
C GLY A 17 -8.10 0.42 -25.53
N PHE A 18 -8.59 1.29 -24.65
CA PHE A 18 -9.05 0.97 -23.30
C PHE A 18 -10.33 1.74 -22.97
N LEU A 19 -11.03 1.34 -21.91
CA LEU A 19 -12.20 2.07 -21.39
C LEU A 19 -11.83 2.87 -20.15
N ASP A 20 -12.35 4.08 -20.00
CA ASP A 20 -12.24 4.87 -18.77
C ASP A 20 -13.26 4.46 -17.70
N ASP A 21 -13.07 4.95 -16.47
CA ASP A 21 -13.92 4.68 -15.30
C ASP A 21 -15.43 4.86 -15.55
N LYS A 22 -15.82 5.86 -16.36
CA LYS A 22 -17.21 6.17 -16.69
C LYS A 22 -17.78 5.17 -17.73
N PRO A 23 -17.14 4.96 -18.91
CA PRO A 23 -17.49 3.85 -19.80
C PRO A 23 -17.49 2.46 -19.12
N ARG A 24 -16.49 2.12 -18.29
CA ARG A 24 -16.44 0.82 -17.58
C ARG A 24 -17.63 0.62 -16.65
N LYS A 25 -18.04 1.64 -15.89
CA LYS A 25 -19.24 1.59 -15.04
C LYS A 25 -20.52 1.41 -15.87
N ILE A 26 -20.61 2.03 -17.03
CA ILE A 26 -21.75 1.85 -17.95
C ILE A 26 -21.77 0.43 -18.51
N MET A 27 -20.62 -0.11 -18.95
CA MET A 27 -20.48 -1.49 -19.45
C MET A 27 -20.83 -2.53 -18.37
N ALA A 28 -20.26 -2.38 -17.17
CA ALA A 28 -20.57 -3.21 -16.00
C ALA A 28 -22.08 -3.22 -15.69
N ASN A 29 -22.73 -2.05 -15.69
CA ASN A 29 -24.17 -1.94 -15.45
C ASN A 29 -25.01 -2.61 -16.55
N ILE A 30 -24.61 -2.52 -17.82
CA ILE A 30 -25.30 -3.19 -18.95
C ILE A 30 -25.20 -4.72 -18.80
N LEU A 31 -24.00 -5.24 -18.55
CA LEU A 31 -23.75 -6.68 -18.39
C LEU A 31 -24.51 -7.25 -17.18
N LEU A 32 -24.49 -6.56 -16.04
CA LEU A 32 -25.20 -6.99 -14.84
C LEU A 32 -26.73 -6.86 -14.99
N HIS A 33 -27.23 -5.85 -15.70
CA HIS A 33 -28.66 -5.75 -16.03
C HIS A 33 -29.12 -6.90 -16.93
N HIS A 34 -28.27 -7.34 -17.87
CA HIS A 34 -28.57 -8.48 -18.73
C HIS A 34 -28.67 -9.80 -17.93
N ILE A 35 -27.76 -10.04 -16.97
CA ILE A 35 -27.87 -11.19 -16.04
C ILE A 35 -29.16 -11.13 -15.22
N HIS A 36 -29.47 -9.98 -14.63
CA HIS A 36 -30.65 -9.84 -13.77
C HIS A 36 -31.95 -10.11 -14.55
N LYS A 37 -32.00 -9.76 -15.84
CA LYS A 37 -33.13 -10.06 -16.72
C LYS A 37 -33.24 -11.55 -17.09
N ALA A 38 -32.17 -12.33 -16.93
CA ALA A 38 -32.15 -13.77 -17.17
C ALA A 38 -32.60 -14.61 -15.93
N ASN A 39 -33.24 -13.99 -14.93
CA ASN A 39 -33.78 -14.62 -13.73
C ASN A 39 -32.77 -15.42 -12.87
N LEU A 40 -31.49 -15.06 -12.92
CA LEU A 40 -30.49 -15.58 -11.98
C LEU A 40 -30.50 -14.73 -10.70
N GLU A 41 -31.25 -15.18 -9.69
CA GLU A 41 -31.33 -14.50 -8.39
C GLU A 41 -29.94 -14.36 -7.75
N LYS A 42 -29.49 -13.10 -7.60
CA LYS A 42 -28.23 -12.69 -6.93
C LYS A 42 -26.98 -13.28 -7.58
N SER A 43 -26.42 -12.57 -8.58
CA SER A 43 -25.12 -12.89 -9.19
C SER A 43 -24.03 -13.20 -8.14
N PRO A 44 -23.61 -14.48 -8.03
CA PRO A 44 -22.58 -14.90 -7.07
C PRO A 44 -21.24 -14.21 -7.33
N VAL A 45 -20.37 -14.16 -6.33
CA VAL A 45 -18.98 -13.67 -6.47
C VAL A 45 -18.27 -14.41 -7.62
N LEU A 46 -18.46 -15.73 -7.73
CA LEU A 46 -17.92 -16.55 -8.81
C LEU A 46 -18.40 -16.13 -10.19
N MET A 47 -19.69 -15.81 -10.36
CA MET A 47 -20.23 -15.37 -11.67
C MET A 47 -19.73 -13.98 -12.06
N ARG A 48 -19.42 -13.12 -11.07
CA ARG A 48 -18.76 -11.82 -11.31
C ARG A 48 -17.29 -11.96 -11.65
N GLU A 49 -16.60 -12.94 -11.06
CA GLU A 49 -15.23 -13.28 -11.45
C GLU A 49 -15.19 -13.91 -12.85
N GLU A 50 -16.07 -14.85 -13.14
CA GLU A 50 -16.25 -15.44 -14.47
C GLU A 50 -16.61 -14.38 -15.52
N MET A 51 -17.47 -13.41 -15.19
CA MET A 51 -17.68 -12.24 -16.05
C MET A 51 -16.43 -11.39 -16.22
N ALA A 52 -15.68 -11.11 -15.15
CA ALA A 52 -14.45 -10.34 -15.24
C ALA A 52 -13.39 -11.06 -16.12
N ILE A 53 -13.35 -12.40 -16.05
CA ILE A 53 -12.57 -13.27 -16.94
C ILE A 53 -13.06 -13.13 -18.38
N LEU A 54 -14.36 -13.34 -18.64
CA LEU A 54 -14.96 -13.28 -19.99
C LEU A 54 -14.79 -11.90 -20.64
N ILE A 55 -14.99 -10.80 -19.91
CA ILE A 55 -14.73 -9.43 -20.39
C ILE A 55 -13.26 -9.28 -20.88
N VAL A 56 -12.33 -9.92 -20.18
CA VAL A 56 -10.88 -9.86 -20.45
C VAL A 56 -10.42 -10.90 -21.49
N LEU A 57 -11.25 -11.91 -21.78
CA LEU A 57 -11.09 -12.86 -22.88
C LEU A 57 -11.65 -12.30 -24.19
N GLU A 58 -12.91 -11.85 -24.20
CA GLU A 58 -13.60 -11.30 -25.38
C GLU A 58 -13.01 -9.96 -25.84
N PHE A 59 -12.48 -9.16 -24.90
CA PHE A 59 -11.82 -7.90 -25.21
C PHE A 59 -10.38 -7.87 -24.67
N PRO A 60 -9.42 -8.56 -25.34
CA PRO A 60 -8.04 -8.68 -24.85
C PRO A 60 -7.32 -7.34 -24.62
N LYS A 61 -7.71 -6.27 -25.34
CA LYS A 61 -7.19 -4.91 -25.13
C LYS A 61 -7.55 -4.32 -23.76
N MET A 62 -8.56 -4.86 -23.07
CA MET A 62 -8.95 -4.45 -21.71
C MET A 62 -8.16 -5.17 -20.60
N ARG A 63 -7.07 -5.88 -20.94
CA ARG A 63 -6.09 -6.41 -19.98
C ARG A 63 -5.22 -5.28 -19.44
N LYS A 64 -5.42 -4.85 -18.19
CA LYS A 64 -4.35 -4.12 -17.46
C LYS A 64 -3.20 -5.07 -17.13
N LYS A 65 -1.98 -4.54 -17.09
CA LYS A 65 -0.83 -5.27 -16.52
C LYS A 65 -0.96 -5.32 -15.00
N LEU A 66 -0.27 -6.29 -14.41
CA LEU A 66 -0.55 -6.77 -13.05
C LEU A 66 0.11 -5.86 -12.02
N LEU A 67 -0.59 -5.56 -10.93
CA LEU A 67 -0.06 -4.72 -9.85
C LEU A 67 0.93 -5.49 -8.97
N THR A 68 0.72 -6.78 -8.80
CA THR A 68 1.63 -7.71 -8.13
C THR A 68 1.78 -9.00 -8.93
N ARG A 69 2.75 -9.87 -8.57
CA ARG A 69 2.86 -11.24 -9.11
C ARG A 69 1.65 -12.13 -8.78
N LEU A 70 0.77 -11.70 -7.89
CA LEU A 70 -0.41 -12.43 -7.40
C LEU A 70 -1.73 -11.92 -8.03
N ASP A 71 -1.67 -10.85 -8.84
CA ASP A 71 -2.86 -10.35 -9.52
C ASP A 71 -3.18 -11.14 -10.79
N MET A 72 -4.47 -11.41 -11.00
CA MET A 72 -4.95 -11.98 -12.26
C MET A 72 -5.43 -10.85 -13.19
N PRO A 73 -5.35 -10.99 -14.53
CA PRO A 73 -5.71 -9.92 -15.47
C PRO A 73 -7.12 -9.34 -15.31
N TRP A 74 -8.04 -10.10 -14.70
CA TRP A 74 -9.43 -9.70 -14.43
C TRP A 74 -9.65 -9.00 -13.07
N HIS A 75 -8.69 -9.04 -12.14
CA HIS A 75 -8.85 -8.47 -10.79
C HIS A 75 -9.27 -6.99 -10.77
N HIS A 76 -8.91 -6.22 -11.81
CA HIS A 76 -9.32 -4.83 -11.93
C HIS A 76 -10.82 -4.66 -12.26
N TRP A 77 -11.43 -5.60 -12.99
CA TRP A 77 -12.88 -5.68 -13.20
C TRP A 77 -13.59 -6.27 -11.98
N PHE A 78 -13.07 -7.37 -11.46
CA PHE A 78 -13.50 -7.97 -10.21
C PHE A 78 -12.42 -8.89 -9.66
N ASN A 79 -11.95 -8.61 -8.45
CA ASN A 79 -11.10 -9.49 -7.66
C ASN A 79 -11.99 -10.17 -6.62
N ALA A 80 -12.22 -11.47 -6.76
CA ALA A 80 -13.04 -12.24 -5.81
C ALA A 80 -12.40 -12.35 -4.42
N ASN A 81 -11.08 -12.32 -4.33
CA ASN A 81 -10.32 -12.49 -3.09
C ASN A 81 -10.48 -11.29 -2.15
N THR A 82 -10.55 -10.08 -2.71
CA THR A 82 -10.81 -8.82 -1.99
C THR A 82 -12.28 -8.38 -2.06
N ASN A 83 -13.07 -8.99 -2.95
CA ASN A 83 -14.40 -8.53 -3.37
C ASN A 83 -14.40 -7.04 -3.78
N THR A 84 -13.40 -6.62 -4.58
CA THR A 84 -13.27 -5.24 -5.09
C THR A 84 -13.18 -5.20 -6.62
N GLY A 85 -13.58 -4.08 -7.23
CA GLY A 85 -13.53 -3.88 -8.68
C GLY A 85 -14.76 -3.19 -9.27
N PHE A 86 -14.84 -3.06 -10.59
CA PHE A 86 -16.01 -2.49 -11.27
C PHE A 86 -17.31 -3.32 -11.11
N LEU A 87 -17.21 -4.63 -10.88
CA LEU A 87 -18.35 -5.51 -10.59
C LEU A 87 -18.61 -5.69 -9.07
N GLU A 88 -17.88 -4.96 -8.20
CA GLU A 88 -17.98 -5.05 -6.73
C GLU A 88 -19.42 -4.88 -6.23
N ASN A 89 -20.14 -3.85 -6.69
CA ASN A 89 -21.49 -3.52 -6.21
C ASN A 89 -22.33 -2.67 -7.20
N ALA A 90 -22.88 -3.25 -8.27
CA ALA A 90 -23.94 -2.57 -9.06
C ALA A 90 -25.30 -2.52 -8.34
N ASN A 91 -25.47 -3.24 -7.22
CA ASN A 91 -26.69 -3.21 -6.41
C ASN A 91 -26.97 -1.84 -5.76
N VAL A 92 -25.98 -0.95 -5.62
CA VAL A 92 -26.19 0.39 -5.02
C VAL A 92 -26.85 1.36 -6.02
N GLY A 93 -26.66 1.15 -7.32
CA GLY A 93 -27.32 1.94 -8.37
C GLY A 93 -28.80 1.59 -8.54
N ILE A 94 -29.10 0.29 -8.59
CA ILE A 94 -30.48 -0.21 -8.81
C ILE A 94 -31.32 -0.12 -7.53
N GLN A 95 -30.77 -0.39 -6.35
CA GLN A 95 -31.57 -0.28 -5.11
C GLN A 95 -31.84 1.17 -4.66
N ARG A 96 -31.26 2.19 -5.29
CA ARG A 96 -31.64 3.60 -5.02
C ARG A 96 -32.84 4.09 -5.83
N SER A 97 -33.21 3.43 -6.93
CA SER A 97 -34.55 3.58 -7.52
C SER A 97 -35.59 2.77 -6.75
N ASP A 98 -35.24 1.56 -6.32
CA ASP A 98 -36.25 0.59 -5.85
C ASP A 98 -36.49 0.62 -4.33
N LYS A 99 -35.55 1.11 -3.50
CA LYS A 99 -35.81 1.36 -2.05
C LYS A 99 -36.58 2.65 -1.77
N LYS A 100 -37.63 2.90 -2.56
CA LYS A 100 -38.88 3.45 -2.02
C LYS A 100 -39.85 2.37 -1.53
N LEU A 101 -39.60 1.09 -1.81
CA LEU A 101 -40.48 -0.02 -1.42
C LEU A 101 -39.72 -1.17 -0.72
N THR A 102 -39.62 -1.04 0.62
CA THR A 102 -39.55 -2.14 1.62
C THR A 102 -38.36 -3.12 1.62
N GLY A 103 -38.15 -3.83 2.75
CA GLY A 103 -37.39 -5.10 2.78
C GLY A 103 -36.07 -5.14 3.57
N VAL A 104 -36.19 -5.37 4.88
CA VAL A 104 -35.13 -5.73 5.85
C VAL A 104 -34.34 -6.99 5.46
N GLY A 105 -33.05 -7.11 5.85
CA GLY A 105 -32.44 -8.46 6.06
C GLY A 105 -30.93 -8.62 5.84
N LYS A 106 -30.16 -8.77 6.93
CA LYS A 106 -28.72 -9.15 6.94
C LYS A 106 -28.50 -10.59 6.45
N ARG A 107 -27.31 -10.92 5.89
CA ARG A 107 -26.68 -12.25 6.07
C ARG A 107 -25.14 -12.24 6.15
N ARG A 108 -24.65 -13.09 7.06
CA ARG A 108 -23.32 -13.76 7.11
C ARG A 108 -23.47 -15.14 6.44
N SER A 109 -22.44 -15.93 6.14
CA SER A 109 -21.00 -15.74 5.77
C SER A 109 -20.40 -17.16 5.66
N ASN A 110 -19.22 -17.31 5.03
CA ASN A 110 -18.35 -18.51 5.12
C ASN A 110 -18.91 -19.81 4.45
N LYS A 111 -18.12 -20.82 4.04
CA LYS A 111 -16.65 -21.05 3.99
C LYS A 111 -16.33 -22.24 3.01
N VAL A 112 -15.16 -22.22 2.30
CA VAL A 112 -14.27 -23.31 1.70
C VAL A 112 -14.83 -24.68 1.21
N PRO A 113 -14.07 -25.59 0.53
CA PRO A 113 -12.78 -25.55 -0.24
C PRO A 113 -12.97 -26.00 -1.73
N GLY A 114 -12.00 -26.31 -2.61
CA GLY A 114 -10.51 -26.23 -2.64
C GLY A 114 -9.85 -27.15 -3.72
N THR A 115 -8.54 -27.44 -3.58
CA THR A 115 -7.64 -28.42 -4.28
C THR A 115 -6.71 -27.92 -5.41
N THR A 116 -5.52 -28.54 -5.52
CA THR A 116 -4.21 -28.03 -6.03
C THR A 116 -3.76 -28.52 -7.42
N ARG A 117 -2.83 -27.79 -8.08
CA ARG A 117 -1.97 -28.27 -9.21
C ARG A 117 -0.56 -27.62 -9.25
N LYS A 118 0.39 -28.35 -9.86
CA LYS A 118 1.83 -28.04 -10.13
C LYS A 118 2.01 -27.19 -11.42
N LEU A 119 3.19 -26.70 -11.84
CA LEU A 119 4.37 -26.01 -11.25
C LEU A 119 5.29 -25.71 -12.47
N ILE A 120 5.85 -24.50 -12.64
CA ILE A 120 6.70 -24.12 -13.81
C ILE A 120 8.00 -23.48 -13.32
N GLU A 121 9.10 -23.76 -14.02
CA GLU A 121 10.48 -23.42 -13.63
C GLU A 121 10.84 -21.92 -13.78
N LEU A 122 11.85 -21.51 -12.99
CA LEU A 122 12.33 -20.14 -12.81
C LEU A 122 13.77 -19.99 -13.36
N PRO A 123 14.23 -18.76 -13.69
CA PRO A 123 15.63 -18.54 -14.00
C PRO A 123 16.52 -18.88 -12.79
N THR A 124 17.65 -19.55 -13.06
CA THR A 124 18.55 -20.10 -12.04
C THR A 124 19.30 -18.99 -11.29
N ASN A 125 18.84 -18.63 -10.10
CA ASN A 125 19.64 -17.84 -9.17
C ASN A 125 20.79 -18.71 -8.63
N GLN A 126 22.03 -18.41 -9.03
CA GLN A 126 23.25 -19.07 -8.54
C GLN A 126 23.67 -18.56 -7.15
N HIS A 127 22.78 -18.65 -6.16
CA HIS A 127 23.10 -18.43 -4.75
C HIS A 127 22.59 -19.62 -3.96
N GLY A 128 23.43 -20.15 -3.05
CA GLY A 128 23.30 -21.49 -2.48
C GLY A 128 22.03 -21.73 -1.67
N ASN A 129 21.72 -23.02 -1.46
CA ASN A 129 20.64 -23.47 -0.59
C ASN A 129 21.05 -23.34 0.89
N ASP A 130 21.14 -22.10 1.39
CA ASP A 130 21.48 -21.81 2.80
C ASP A 130 20.45 -22.35 3.81
N ASP A 131 19.27 -22.79 3.36
CA ASP A 131 18.24 -23.37 4.23
C ASP A 131 18.56 -24.80 4.72
N LEU A 132 19.65 -25.44 4.25
CA LEU A 132 20.09 -26.77 4.71
C LEU A 132 21.07 -26.75 5.90
N ASP A 133 21.76 -25.62 6.13
CA ASP A 133 22.72 -25.43 7.23
C ASP A 133 22.14 -24.52 8.35
N ASP A 134 20.81 -24.40 8.43
CA ASP A 134 20.14 -23.55 9.44
C ASP A 134 20.20 -24.20 10.84
N PRO A 135 20.83 -23.57 11.85
CA PRO A 135 21.00 -24.14 13.19
C PRO A 135 19.74 -24.04 14.07
N HIS A 136 18.63 -23.48 13.57
CA HIS A 136 17.38 -23.32 14.33
C HIS A 136 16.48 -24.57 14.27
N PRO A 137 15.51 -24.74 15.22
CA PRO A 137 14.69 -25.95 15.27
C PRO A 137 13.88 -26.16 13.98
N PRO A 138 13.74 -27.41 13.47
CA PRO A 138 13.07 -27.70 12.20
C PRO A 138 11.64 -27.15 12.08
N GLU A 139 10.95 -26.97 13.21
CA GLU A 139 9.61 -26.40 13.26
C GLU A 139 9.56 -24.92 12.83
N PHE A 140 10.58 -24.13 13.17
CA PHE A 140 10.66 -22.72 12.72
C PHE A 140 11.02 -22.62 11.23
N VAL A 141 11.74 -23.59 10.68
CA VAL A 141 12.00 -23.70 9.24
C VAL A 141 10.69 -24.03 8.52
N ARG A 142 9.96 -25.05 9.01
CA ARG A 142 8.63 -25.44 8.51
C ARG A 142 7.65 -24.27 8.53
N ASN A 143 7.47 -23.58 9.67
CA ASN A 143 6.45 -22.53 9.79
C ASN A 143 6.75 -21.31 8.90
N VAL A 144 8.03 -21.00 8.61
CA VAL A 144 8.39 -19.96 7.62
C VAL A 144 8.08 -20.41 6.19
N MET A 145 8.42 -21.65 5.83
CA MET A 145 8.09 -22.21 4.51
C MET A 145 6.58 -22.31 4.31
N GLU A 146 5.83 -22.72 5.33
CA GLU A 146 4.38 -22.80 5.33
C GLU A 146 3.77 -21.41 5.11
N ALA A 147 4.16 -20.42 5.93
CA ALA A 147 3.73 -19.04 5.76
C ALA A 147 3.98 -18.55 4.33
N ARG A 148 5.20 -18.68 3.81
CA ARG A 148 5.58 -18.22 2.47
C ARG A 148 4.78 -18.87 1.33
N ASN A 149 4.32 -20.10 1.52
CA ASN A 149 3.59 -20.87 0.51
C ASN A 149 2.05 -20.69 0.59
N LEU A 150 1.52 -20.04 1.62
CA LEU A 150 0.09 -19.76 1.73
C LEU A 150 -0.33 -18.61 0.81
N MET A 151 -1.48 -18.77 0.15
CA MET A 151 -2.08 -17.69 -0.63
C MET A 151 -2.75 -16.67 0.30
N PRO A 152 -2.53 -15.34 0.14
CA PRO A 152 -3.05 -14.31 1.03
C PRO A 152 -4.55 -14.04 0.82
N THR A 153 -5.38 -15.04 1.11
CA THR A 153 -6.84 -14.95 1.04
C THR A 153 -7.45 -14.51 2.36
N PHE A 154 -8.70 -14.03 2.34
CA PHE A 154 -9.44 -13.73 3.57
C PHE A 154 -9.62 -14.96 4.49
N ALA A 155 -9.69 -16.18 3.93
CA ALA A 155 -9.82 -17.41 4.70
C ALA A 155 -8.53 -17.75 5.44
N GLU A 156 -7.37 -17.61 4.77
CA GLU A 156 -6.05 -17.92 5.33
C GLU A 156 -5.45 -16.77 6.15
N LYS A 157 -6.04 -15.57 6.11
CA LYS A 157 -5.54 -14.39 6.85
C LYS A 157 -5.26 -14.68 8.32
N ALA A 158 -6.14 -15.39 9.02
CA ALA A 158 -5.92 -15.72 10.44
C ALA A 158 -4.70 -16.63 10.64
N ASN A 159 -4.54 -17.63 9.77
CA ASN A 159 -3.44 -18.59 9.78
C ASN A 159 -2.11 -17.90 9.44
N ILE A 160 -2.08 -17.10 8.37
CA ILE A 160 -0.90 -16.31 7.98
C ILE A 160 -0.50 -15.33 9.07
N MET A 161 -1.44 -14.61 9.69
CA MET A 161 -1.13 -13.69 10.79
C MET A 161 -0.57 -14.43 12.02
N ALA A 162 -1.08 -15.62 12.34
CA ALA A 162 -0.54 -16.48 13.40
C ALA A 162 0.87 -16.99 13.08
N LEU A 163 1.07 -17.60 11.90
CA LEU A 163 2.39 -18.07 11.45
C LEU A 163 3.42 -16.94 11.37
N MET A 164 3.03 -15.75 10.89
CA MET A 164 3.90 -14.57 10.93
C MET A 164 4.27 -14.23 12.39
N ARG A 165 3.32 -14.27 13.34
CA ARG A 165 3.61 -14.01 14.76
C ARG A 165 4.56 -15.04 15.36
N GLU A 166 4.35 -16.33 15.09
CA GLU A 166 5.22 -17.42 15.59
C GLU A 166 6.64 -17.32 15.04
N THR A 167 6.79 -16.90 13.79
CA THR A 167 8.10 -16.79 13.10
C THR A 167 8.77 -15.42 13.29
N PHE A 168 8.24 -14.56 14.16
CA PHE A 168 8.74 -13.21 14.44
C PHE A 168 10.20 -13.18 14.88
N GLU A 169 10.57 -13.93 15.93
CA GLU A 169 11.93 -13.91 16.50
C GLU A 169 12.98 -14.33 15.46
N ARG A 170 12.68 -15.36 14.64
CA ARG A 170 13.56 -15.79 13.54
C ARG A 170 13.68 -14.72 12.46
N ARG A 171 12.58 -14.04 12.09
CA ARG A 171 12.65 -12.88 11.18
C ARG A 171 13.52 -11.76 11.74
N ARG A 172 13.37 -11.41 13.02
CA ARG A 172 14.19 -10.36 13.64
C ARG A 172 15.66 -10.73 13.64
N HIS A 173 16.00 -11.96 14.04
CA HIS A 173 17.37 -12.45 13.98
C HIS A 173 17.94 -12.41 12.55
N GLU A 174 17.21 -12.92 11.53
CA GLU A 174 17.65 -12.85 10.13
C GLU A 174 17.83 -11.41 9.64
N LEU A 175 16.88 -10.50 9.91
CA LEU A 175 16.91 -9.11 9.45
C LEU A 175 18.00 -8.26 10.11
N GLU A 176 18.37 -8.56 11.35
CA GLU A 176 19.35 -7.79 12.12
C GLU A 176 20.79 -8.30 11.96
N HIS A 177 20.97 -9.59 11.65
CA HIS A 177 22.29 -10.24 11.62
C HIS A 177 22.75 -10.64 10.21
N LYS A 178 21.85 -10.72 9.23
CA LYS A 178 22.18 -10.91 7.81
C LYS A 178 21.97 -9.57 7.08
N ASP A 179 22.95 -9.11 6.30
CA ASP A 179 22.81 -7.91 5.47
C ASP A 179 21.90 -8.21 4.25
N VAL A 180 20.59 -8.26 4.51
CA VAL A 180 19.57 -8.66 3.54
C VAL A 180 18.89 -7.45 2.92
N SER A 181 18.77 -7.48 1.60
CA SER A 181 18.04 -6.43 0.88
C SER A 181 16.53 -6.52 1.16
N PRO A 182 15.78 -5.39 1.12
CA PRO A 182 14.32 -5.40 1.13
C PRO A 182 13.68 -6.43 0.19
N ASP A 183 14.29 -6.62 -0.98
CA ASP A 183 13.84 -7.56 -2.01
C ASP A 183 14.03 -9.02 -1.63
N TYR A 184 15.12 -9.35 -0.93
CA TYR A 184 15.30 -10.68 -0.33
C TYR A 184 14.24 -10.91 0.77
N THR A 185 14.08 -9.93 1.66
CA THR A 185 13.10 -9.97 2.75
C THR A 185 11.68 -10.19 2.24
N LEU A 186 11.25 -9.45 1.22
CA LEU A 186 9.91 -9.58 0.63
C LEU A 186 9.74 -10.90 -0.14
N ASN A 187 10.81 -11.45 -0.73
CA ASN A 187 10.75 -12.77 -1.38
C ASN A 187 10.64 -13.92 -0.37
N ARG A 188 11.34 -13.82 0.78
CA ARG A 188 11.28 -14.81 1.87
C ARG A 188 10.01 -14.66 2.72
N TYR A 189 9.51 -13.44 2.89
CA TYR A 189 8.36 -13.07 3.73
C TYR A 189 7.34 -12.20 2.96
N PRO A 190 6.70 -12.72 1.90
CA PRO A 190 5.83 -11.95 1.00
C PRO A 190 4.60 -11.33 1.69
N HIS A 191 4.22 -11.85 2.86
CA HIS A 191 3.05 -11.36 3.57
C HIS A 191 3.21 -10.00 4.23
N PHE A 192 4.41 -9.41 4.29
CA PHE A 192 4.54 -7.99 4.66
C PHE A 192 3.71 -7.05 3.77
N LEU A 193 3.52 -7.39 2.49
CA LEU A 193 2.69 -6.65 1.54
C LEU A 193 1.28 -7.26 1.35
N SER A 194 0.84 -8.12 2.27
CA SER A 194 -0.52 -8.67 2.29
C SER A 194 -1.43 -7.89 3.25
N PHE A 195 -2.74 -8.06 3.04
CA PHE A 195 -3.80 -7.56 3.94
C PHE A 195 -3.74 -6.06 4.25
N GLY A 196 -3.32 -5.23 3.29
CA GLY A 196 -3.35 -3.77 3.40
C GLY A 196 -2.48 -3.19 4.54
N GLY A 197 -1.46 -3.93 4.97
CA GLY A 197 -0.49 -3.48 5.99
C GLY A 197 -0.66 -4.11 7.36
N GLU A 198 -1.68 -4.95 7.59
CA GLU A 198 -1.92 -5.56 8.91
C GLU A 198 -0.75 -6.41 9.43
N VAL A 199 0.06 -6.99 8.55
CA VAL A 199 1.28 -7.73 8.92
C VAL A 199 2.39 -6.79 9.39
N ILE A 200 2.55 -5.62 8.76
CA ILE A 200 3.50 -4.57 9.19
C ILE A 200 3.07 -3.98 10.54
N GLU A 201 1.78 -3.75 10.73
CA GLU A 201 1.20 -3.32 12.01
C GLU A 201 1.43 -4.33 13.13
N GLN A 202 1.27 -5.64 12.83
CA GLN A 202 1.60 -6.71 13.77
C GLN A 202 3.09 -6.72 14.12
N GLU A 203 3.97 -6.66 13.12
CA GLU A 203 5.42 -6.68 13.32
C GLU A 203 5.90 -5.51 14.19
N PHE A 204 5.41 -4.30 13.89
CA PHE A 204 5.70 -3.12 14.68
C PHE A 204 5.16 -3.22 16.12
N SER A 205 3.97 -3.79 16.30
CA SER A 205 3.37 -3.97 17.63
C SER A 205 4.09 -5.03 18.47
N LEU A 206 4.81 -5.96 17.86
CA LEU A 206 5.69 -6.90 18.57
C LEU A 206 7.01 -6.22 18.96
N LEU A 207 7.59 -5.39 18.08
CA LEU A 207 8.81 -4.61 18.36
C LEU A 207 8.61 -3.50 19.41
N HIS A 208 7.50 -2.77 19.31
CA HIS A 208 7.23 -1.58 20.12
C HIS A 208 5.78 -1.54 20.66
N PRO A 209 5.38 -2.47 21.55
CA PRO A 209 4.00 -2.59 22.03
C PRO A 209 3.40 -1.31 22.62
N ASN A 210 4.25 -0.48 23.25
CA ASN A 210 3.84 0.77 23.90
C ASN A 210 3.70 1.96 22.92
N SER A 211 4.11 1.79 21.65
CA SER A 211 4.23 2.88 20.68
C SER A 211 3.21 2.84 19.54
N THR A 212 2.58 1.69 19.27
CA THR A 212 1.70 1.44 18.10
C THR A 212 0.64 2.52 17.86
N HIS A 213 0.04 3.07 18.92
CA HIS A 213 -1.09 4.02 18.81
C HIS A 213 -0.69 5.50 18.92
N LEU A 214 0.61 5.81 19.07
CA LEU A 214 1.05 7.16 19.40
C LEU A 214 1.00 8.14 18.23
N PHE A 215 1.10 7.69 16.97
CA PHE A 215 1.14 8.56 15.80
C PHE A 215 -0.11 9.43 15.67
N LEU A 216 -1.29 8.79 15.72
CA LEU A 216 -2.58 9.47 15.68
C LEU A 216 -2.73 10.46 16.83
N ARG A 217 -2.46 10.00 18.07
CA ARG A 217 -2.65 10.82 19.27
C ARG A 217 -1.70 12.01 19.32
N THR A 218 -0.45 11.82 18.93
CA THR A 218 0.64 12.77 19.22
C THR A 218 0.97 13.60 18.00
N PHE A 219 1.25 13.00 16.83
CA PHE A 219 1.59 13.80 15.65
C PHE A 219 0.37 14.54 15.10
N SER A 220 -0.74 13.82 14.88
CA SER A 220 -1.90 14.39 14.21
C SER A 220 -2.66 15.42 15.05
N LEU A 221 -2.65 15.32 16.39
CA LEU A 221 -3.37 16.24 17.28
C LEU A 221 -2.47 17.32 17.88
N ASP A 222 -1.27 16.97 18.38
CA ASP A 222 -0.41 17.92 19.08
C ASP A 222 0.50 18.67 18.12
N PHE A 223 1.25 17.95 17.27
CA PHE A 223 2.29 18.55 16.42
C PHE A 223 1.76 19.25 15.17
N VAL A 224 0.82 18.65 14.43
CA VAL A 224 0.31 19.21 13.16
C VAL A 224 -0.21 20.65 13.32
N PRO A 225 -1.08 20.99 14.30
CA PRO A 225 -1.56 22.35 14.48
C PRO A 225 -0.44 23.34 14.86
N GLN A 226 0.53 22.90 15.68
CA GLN A 226 1.65 23.74 16.13
C GLN A 226 2.62 24.04 14.98
N ILE A 227 2.95 23.04 14.16
CA ILE A 227 3.80 23.20 12.96
C ILE A 227 3.14 24.15 11.95
N LEU A 228 1.84 24.01 11.69
CA LEU A 228 1.11 24.88 10.77
C LEU A 228 0.98 26.31 11.32
N LYS A 229 0.73 26.49 12.62
CA LYS A 229 0.72 27.80 13.30
C LYS A 229 2.07 28.52 13.16
N LEU A 230 3.18 27.80 13.33
CA LEU A 230 4.53 28.36 13.13
C LEU A 230 4.80 28.71 11.66
N ALA A 231 4.38 27.86 10.72
CA ALA A 231 4.58 28.13 9.30
C ALA A 231 3.79 29.36 8.82
N ARG A 232 2.53 29.48 9.24
CA ARG A 232 1.65 30.64 8.95
C ARG A 232 2.21 31.96 9.53
N ARG A 233 3.02 31.92 10.59
CA ARG A 233 3.79 33.06 11.12
C ARG A 233 5.05 33.40 10.31
N THR A 234 5.48 32.57 9.36
CA THR A 234 6.67 32.81 8.51
C THR A 234 6.37 32.50 7.03
N PRO A 235 5.38 33.17 6.41
CA PRO A 235 4.92 32.86 5.06
C PRO A 235 6.02 33.00 4.00
N ALA A 236 6.98 33.92 4.20
CA ALA A 236 8.14 34.08 3.31
C ALA A 236 9.01 32.81 3.19
N LYS A 237 9.02 31.93 4.20
CA LYS A 237 9.77 30.66 4.18
C LYS A 237 8.93 29.47 3.73
N PHE A 238 7.62 29.47 4.00
CA PHE A 238 6.78 28.28 3.87
C PHE A 238 5.56 28.42 2.94
N GLY A 239 5.28 29.62 2.38
CA GLY A 239 4.06 29.90 1.61
C GLY A 239 3.76 28.91 0.48
N GLY A 240 4.79 28.44 -0.25
CA GLY A 240 4.65 27.44 -1.31
C GLY A 240 4.40 25.99 -0.85
N ILE A 241 4.31 25.74 0.47
CA ILE A 241 4.03 24.41 1.04
C ILE A 241 2.97 24.36 2.14
N ILE A 242 2.54 25.49 2.73
CA ILE A 242 1.52 25.51 3.80
C ILE A 242 0.21 24.85 3.38
N ASP A 243 -0.24 25.14 2.15
CA ASP A 243 -1.48 24.61 1.58
C ASP A 243 -1.20 23.84 0.28
N TYR A 244 -0.13 23.03 0.22
CA TYR A 244 0.17 22.27 -1.01
C TYR A 244 -0.81 21.11 -1.22
N PHE A 245 -1.03 20.33 -0.17
CA PHE A 245 -2.07 19.32 -0.07
C PHE A 245 -3.39 19.92 0.46
N SER A 246 -4.50 19.22 0.27
CA SER A 246 -5.73 19.46 1.05
C SER A 246 -5.66 18.88 2.46
N ASP A 247 -4.73 17.96 2.72
CA ASP A 247 -4.49 17.34 4.02
C ASP A 247 -3.45 18.12 4.85
N GLU A 248 -3.83 18.53 6.05
CA GLU A 248 -3.00 19.33 6.96
C GLU A 248 -1.77 18.56 7.50
N LEU A 249 -1.88 17.24 7.69
CA LEU A 249 -0.77 16.42 8.18
C LEU A 249 0.33 16.29 7.13
N LEU A 250 -0.04 16.10 5.86
CA LEU A 250 0.93 16.08 4.77
C LEU A 250 1.65 17.42 4.63
N ASN A 251 0.93 18.54 4.72
CA ASN A 251 1.54 19.86 4.72
C ASN A 251 2.48 20.06 5.92
N ALA A 252 2.09 19.61 7.12
CA ALA A 252 2.95 19.66 8.31
C ALA A 252 4.25 18.84 8.13
N LEU A 253 4.21 17.67 7.49
CA LEU A 253 5.43 16.90 7.17
C LEU A 253 6.34 17.65 6.18
N LEU A 254 5.78 18.26 5.13
CA LEU A 254 6.55 19.10 4.19
C LEU A 254 7.23 20.26 4.93
N ILE A 255 6.51 20.93 5.83
CA ILE A 255 7.02 22.06 6.63
C ILE A 255 8.11 21.59 7.58
N LEU A 256 7.87 20.51 8.33
CA LEU A 256 8.82 19.91 9.27
C LEU A 256 10.14 19.58 8.57
N SER A 257 10.09 19.06 7.34
CA SER A 257 11.26 18.81 6.48
C SER A 257 12.13 20.05 6.20
N LYS A 258 11.55 21.26 6.27
CA LYS A 258 12.22 22.56 6.08
C LYS A 258 12.49 23.31 7.40
N MET A 259 11.97 22.82 8.52
CA MET A 259 12.23 23.33 9.87
C MET A 259 13.42 22.60 10.53
N LEU A 260 13.55 21.30 10.27
CA LEU A 260 14.65 20.48 10.77
C LEU A 260 15.98 20.82 10.07
N PRO A 261 17.13 20.58 10.74
CA PRO A 261 18.44 20.72 10.12
C PRO A 261 18.62 19.68 8.99
N CYS A 262 19.51 19.97 8.05
CA CYS A 262 19.89 19.02 7.00
C CYS A 262 20.45 17.73 7.63
N PRO A 263 20.02 16.53 7.19
CA PRO A 263 20.57 15.26 7.66
C PRO A 263 22.09 15.16 7.43
N ARG A 264 22.81 14.66 8.43
CA ARG A 264 24.21 14.25 8.26
C ARG A 264 24.24 12.84 7.65
N ARG A 265 25.24 12.55 6.82
CA ARG A 265 25.50 11.18 6.38
C ARG A 265 26.00 10.35 7.56
N SER A 266 25.36 9.23 7.81
CA SER A 266 25.65 8.25 8.86
C SER A 266 26.26 6.98 8.27
N TYR A 267 25.88 6.62 7.03
CA TYR A 267 26.26 5.34 6.42
C TYR A 267 26.92 5.52 5.06
N SER A 268 27.77 4.55 4.67
CA SER A 268 28.50 4.54 3.40
C SER A 268 27.58 4.61 2.17
N HIS A 269 26.45 3.91 2.20
CA HIS A 269 25.46 3.90 1.11
C HIS A 269 24.77 5.27 0.88
N GLU A 270 24.88 6.21 1.82
CA GLU A 270 24.33 7.56 1.71
C GLU A 270 25.28 8.54 0.97
N ALA A 271 26.54 8.13 0.70
CA ALA A 271 27.60 8.99 0.18
C ALA A 271 27.21 9.79 -1.08
N ARG A 272 26.39 9.21 -1.95
CA ARG A 272 25.90 9.81 -3.21
C ARG A 272 24.41 10.13 -3.20
N GLN A 273 23.71 9.93 -2.08
CA GLN A 273 22.29 10.22 -1.96
C GLN A 273 22.02 11.72 -1.69
N PRO A 274 20.89 12.27 -2.16
CA PRO A 274 20.45 13.61 -1.84
C PRO A 274 20.08 13.72 -0.35
N LEU A 275 20.50 14.82 0.28
CA LEU A 275 20.20 15.14 1.69
C LEU A 275 19.05 16.14 1.83
N HIS A 276 18.57 16.71 0.73
CA HIS A 276 17.38 17.56 0.73
C HIS A 276 16.13 16.72 0.43
N PRO A 277 15.07 16.82 1.23
CA PRO A 277 13.83 16.07 1.00
C PRO A 277 13.10 16.61 -0.23
N ASP A 278 12.90 15.75 -1.23
CA ASP A 278 11.91 15.95 -2.29
C ASP A 278 10.54 15.40 -1.90
N LYS A 279 9.47 16.02 -2.38
CA LYS A 279 8.09 15.59 -2.06
C LYS A 279 7.78 14.20 -2.61
N GLY A 280 8.28 13.88 -3.81
CA GLY A 280 8.09 12.61 -4.51
C GLY A 280 8.84 11.44 -3.90
N ASP A 281 9.83 11.69 -3.03
CA ASP A 281 10.51 10.66 -2.23
C ASP A 281 9.60 10.12 -1.11
N LEU A 282 8.67 10.93 -0.59
CA LEU A 282 7.72 10.53 0.44
C LEU A 282 6.36 10.13 -0.16
N ILE A 283 5.82 10.97 -1.07
CA ILE A 283 4.49 10.83 -1.67
C ILE A 283 4.56 11.10 -3.17
N HIS A 284 4.52 10.03 -3.96
CA HIS A 284 4.48 10.09 -5.41
C HIS A 284 3.03 10.15 -5.91
N ILE A 285 2.60 11.29 -6.42
CA ILE A 285 1.23 11.46 -6.93
C ILE A 285 1.20 11.13 -8.42
N ILE A 286 0.35 10.19 -8.82
CA ILE A 286 0.17 9.77 -10.20
C ILE A 286 -1.25 10.11 -10.70
N PRO A 287 -1.44 10.39 -12.01
CA PRO A 287 -2.74 10.72 -12.57
C PRO A 287 -3.82 9.65 -12.33
N VAL A 288 -5.09 10.09 -12.29
CA VAL A 288 -6.23 9.17 -12.29
C VAL A 288 -6.25 8.36 -13.59
N GLY A 289 -6.41 7.04 -13.47
CA GLY A 289 -6.39 6.11 -14.60
C GLY A 289 -5.08 5.35 -14.78
N SER A 290 -3.96 5.90 -14.27
CA SER A 290 -2.63 5.27 -14.31
C SER A 290 -2.61 3.86 -13.70
N ASP A 291 -1.58 3.10 -14.06
CA ASP A 291 -1.30 1.78 -13.52
C ASP A 291 -0.18 1.91 -12.47
N SER A 292 -0.53 1.75 -11.19
CA SER A 292 0.38 2.06 -10.08
C SER A 292 1.68 1.26 -10.12
N SER A 293 1.65 0.02 -10.62
CA SER A 293 2.85 -0.82 -10.69
C SER A 293 3.65 -0.60 -11.97
N ALA A 294 3.01 -0.18 -13.07
CA ALA A 294 3.77 0.39 -14.18
C ALA A 294 4.51 1.67 -13.76
N GLU A 295 3.88 2.55 -12.97
CA GLU A 295 4.54 3.76 -12.44
C GLU A 295 5.62 3.43 -11.39
N ALA A 296 5.42 2.41 -10.55
CA ALA A 296 6.44 1.96 -9.61
C ALA A 296 7.66 1.36 -10.32
N ALA A 297 7.42 0.53 -11.35
CA ALA A 297 8.47 -0.03 -12.19
C ALA A 297 9.28 1.06 -12.91
N LYS A 298 8.61 2.04 -13.54
CA LYS A 298 9.28 3.21 -14.16
C LYS A 298 10.14 3.98 -13.15
N LYS A 299 9.59 4.26 -11.95
CA LYS A 299 10.34 4.94 -10.89
C LYS A 299 11.54 4.12 -10.43
N ARG A 300 11.42 2.79 -10.37
CA ARG A 300 12.51 1.88 -10.02
C ARG A 300 13.61 1.82 -11.09
N GLU A 301 13.23 1.80 -12.37
CA GLU A 301 14.12 1.80 -13.53
C GLU A 301 14.90 3.12 -13.66
N ALA A 302 14.23 4.26 -13.42
CA ALA A 302 14.87 5.58 -13.41
C ALA A 302 15.79 5.83 -12.19
N ALA A 303 15.66 5.02 -11.12
CA ALA A 303 16.40 5.21 -9.88
C ALA A 303 17.82 4.62 -9.93
N ARG A 304 18.81 5.50 -9.79
CA ARG A 304 20.25 5.15 -9.72
C ARG A 304 20.66 4.36 -8.46
N HIS A 305 19.77 4.28 -7.48
CA HIS A 305 19.96 3.58 -6.20
C HIS A 305 18.68 2.79 -5.88
N GLN A 306 18.70 1.95 -4.84
CA GLN A 306 17.48 1.28 -4.38
C GLN A 306 16.42 2.32 -3.98
N VAL A 307 15.18 2.11 -4.43
CA VAL A 307 14.05 2.97 -4.10
C VAL A 307 13.62 2.66 -2.66
N GLN A 308 13.60 3.68 -1.82
CA GLN A 308 13.14 3.56 -0.44
C GLN A 308 11.60 3.39 -0.38
N PRO A 309 11.06 2.77 0.68
CA PRO A 309 9.63 2.70 0.90
C PRO A 309 8.99 4.08 0.84
N HIS A 310 7.90 4.21 0.09
CA HIS A 310 7.19 5.48 -0.06
C HIS A 310 5.71 5.23 -0.39
N LEU A 311 4.90 6.28 -0.23
CA LEU A 311 3.51 6.24 -0.65
C LEU A 311 3.39 6.65 -2.11
N MET A 312 2.54 5.94 -2.85
CA MET A 312 2.05 6.37 -4.16
C MET A 312 0.55 6.66 -4.07
N VAL A 313 0.10 7.76 -4.64
CA VAL A 313 -1.30 8.20 -4.56
C VAL A 313 -1.85 8.49 -5.95
N VAL A 314 -2.94 7.84 -6.32
CA VAL A 314 -3.68 8.11 -7.56
C VAL A 314 -4.60 9.32 -7.30
N GLY A 315 -4.35 10.45 -7.97
CA GLY A 315 -5.16 11.66 -7.79
C GLY A 315 -4.40 12.97 -8.01
N HIS A 316 -4.65 13.95 -7.14
CA HIS A 316 -4.08 15.30 -7.19
C HIS A 316 -3.79 15.78 -5.74
N PRO A 317 -2.82 16.68 -5.47
CA PRO A 317 -2.55 17.18 -4.10
C PRO A 317 -3.79 17.68 -3.34
N ARG A 318 -4.77 18.25 -4.05
CA ARG A 318 -6.04 18.76 -3.47
C ARG A 318 -7.16 17.71 -3.39
N ALA A 319 -7.01 16.55 -4.03
CA ALA A 319 -7.99 15.48 -4.12
C ALA A 319 -7.25 14.14 -4.19
N LEU A 320 -6.82 13.65 -3.03
CA LEU A 320 -6.12 12.38 -2.89
C LEU A 320 -7.12 11.22 -3.08
N GLY A 321 -6.78 10.28 -3.96
CA GLY A 321 -7.58 9.07 -4.21
C GLY A 321 -6.97 7.84 -3.55
N LYS A 322 -6.89 6.73 -4.30
CA LYS A 322 -6.31 5.47 -3.81
C LYS A 322 -4.83 5.66 -3.44
N MET A 323 -4.43 5.07 -2.33
CA MET A 323 -3.04 5.07 -1.85
C MET A 323 -2.46 3.66 -1.89
N PHE A 324 -1.16 3.59 -2.17
CA PHE A 324 -0.38 2.37 -2.25
C PHE A 324 0.90 2.55 -1.44
N LEU A 325 1.31 1.52 -0.70
CA LEU A 325 2.67 1.43 -0.18
C LEU A 325 3.53 0.76 -1.25
N VAL A 326 4.63 1.41 -1.63
CA VAL A 326 5.60 0.89 -2.59
C VAL A 326 6.86 0.46 -1.84
N CYS A 327 7.35 -0.75 -2.06
CA CYS A 327 8.52 -1.33 -1.39
C CYS A 327 9.41 -2.13 -2.37
N GLY A 328 10.66 -2.40 -1.96
CA GLY A 328 11.63 -3.18 -2.76
C GLY A 328 11.81 -2.65 -4.19
N ASN A 329 11.85 -3.56 -5.15
CA ASN A 329 11.95 -3.29 -6.59
C ASN A 329 10.62 -2.83 -7.22
N GLY A 330 9.80 -2.06 -6.49
CA GLY A 330 8.54 -1.50 -6.99
C GLY A 330 7.32 -2.37 -6.74
N GLU A 331 7.35 -3.26 -5.75
CA GLU A 331 6.17 -4.01 -5.31
C GLU A 331 5.18 -3.05 -4.64
N CYS A 332 3.91 -3.11 -5.06
CA CYS A 332 2.85 -2.20 -4.64
C CYS A 332 1.76 -2.93 -3.86
N MET A 333 1.50 -2.50 -2.62
CA MET A 333 0.34 -2.92 -1.85
C MET A 333 -0.72 -1.81 -1.86
N GLU A 334 -1.93 -2.10 -2.34
CA GLU A 334 -3.07 -1.16 -2.18
C GLU A 334 -3.44 -1.05 -0.69
N LEU A 335 -3.49 0.18 -0.17
CA LEU A 335 -3.95 0.43 1.19
C LEU A 335 -5.48 0.32 1.27
N PRO A 336 -6.06 0.04 2.44
CA PRO A 336 -7.51 -0.02 2.60
C PRO A 336 -8.20 1.22 2.00
N ARG A 337 -9.31 1.03 1.29
CA ARG A 337 -10.01 2.07 0.51
C ARG A 337 -10.41 3.34 1.30
N GLN A 338 -10.37 3.27 2.63
CA GLN A 338 -10.71 4.35 3.58
C GLN A 338 -9.48 4.83 4.37
N ALA A 339 -8.26 4.46 3.98
CA ALA A 339 -7.03 4.92 4.60
C ALA A 339 -6.89 6.43 4.42
N SER A 340 -6.82 7.15 5.54
CA SER A 340 -6.42 8.55 5.57
C SER A 340 -4.92 8.69 5.26
N PRO A 341 -4.45 9.89 4.83
CA PRO A 341 -3.02 10.18 4.75
C PRO A 341 -2.29 9.91 6.07
N THR A 342 -2.96 10.18 7.21
CA THR A 342 -2.47 9.85 8.55
C THR A 342 -2.14 8.37 8.71
N ASN A 343 -3.08 7.46 8.40
CA ASN A 343 -2.87 6.02 8.53
C ASN A 343 -1.83 5.50 7.52
N ALA A 344 -1.76 6.11 6.33
CA ALA A 344 -0.77 5.76 5.32
C ALA A 344 0.67 6.15 5.75
N ILE A 345 0.85 7.31 6.38
CA ILE A 345 2.16 7.73 6.92
C ILE A 345 2.54 6.92 8.18
N ASP A 346 1.58 6.60 9.04
CA ASP A 346 1.76 5.70 10.19
C ASP A 346 2.32 4.35 9.73
N LEU A 347 1.65 3.72 8.76
CA LEU A 347 2.08 2.46 8.16
C LEU A 347 3.45 2.57 7.45
N LEU A 348 3.70 3.66 6.72
CA LEU A 348 4.99 3.90 6.07
C LEU A 348 6.12 4.00 7.11
N PHE A 349 5.90 4.71 8.23
CA PHE A 349 6.88 4.79 9.33
C PHE A 349 7.17 3.39 9.90
N LYS A 350 6.12 2.61 10.19
CA LYS A 350 6.22 1.26 10.75
C LYS A 350 6.93 0.27 9.80
N THR A 351 6.78 0.47 8.49
CA THR A 351 7.45 -0.34 7.45
C THR A 351 8.97 -0.35 7.62
N TYR A 352 9.60 0.77 8.01
CA TYR A 352 11.04 0.84 8.25
C TYR A 352 11.50 -0.04 9.42
N PHE A 353 10.67 -0.25 10.44
CA PHE A 353 10.98 -1.14 11.55
C PHE A 353 10.71 -2.60 11.19
N ALA A 354 9.54 -2.87 10.60
CA ALA A 354 9.11 -4.20 10.20
C ALA A 354 10.11 -4.86 9.24
N LEU A 355 10.60 -4.11 8.24
CA LEU A 355 11.58 -4.57 7.26
C LEU A 355 13.05 -4.28 7.64
N HIS A 356 13.31 -3.69 8.83
CA HIS A 356 14.64 -3.30 9.33
C HIS A 356 15.45 -2.43 8.35
N LEU A 357 14.87 -1.30 7.94
CA LEU A 357 15.42 -0.42 6.90
C LEU A 357 15.88 0.93 7.46
N HIS A 358 16.99 1.44 6.90
CA HIS A 358 17.41 2.82 7.12
C HIS A 358 16.44 3.81 6.48
N TYR A 359 16.22 4.94 7.14
CA TYR A 359 15.37 6.01 6.59
C TYR A 359 15.98 6.67 5.35
N PRO A 360 15.17 7.08 4.35
CA PRO A 360 15.63 7.80 3.17
C PRO A 360 16.43 9.06 3.52
N SER A 361 17.64 9.19 2.95
CA SER A 361 18.64 10.22 3.29
C SER A 361 18.07 11.63 3.45
N GLY A 362 17.25 12.11 2.50
CA GLY A 362 16.67 13.46 2.54
C GLY A 362 15.58 13.66 3.60
N TRP A 363 14.88 12.59 3.99
CA TRP A 363 13.79 12.61 4.97
C TRP A 363 14.20 12.08 6.34
N LYS A 364 15.43 11.55 6.49
CA LYS A 364 15.94 10.88 7.69
C LYS A 364 15.71 11.63 9.00
N ASN A 365 15.89 12.95 9.01
CA ASN A 365 15.65 13.75 10.21
C ASN A 365 14.15 13.89 10.55
N VAL A 366 13.25 13.88 9.57
CA VAL A 366 11.79 13.84 9.81
C VAL A 366 11.41 12.50 10.45
N PHE A 367 11.88 11.38 9.89
CA PHE A 367 11.62 10.06 10.46
C PHE A 367 12.22 9.89 11.86
N ARG A 368 13.47 10.32 12.10
CA ARG A 368 14.07 10.36 13.46
C ARG A 368 13.29 11.26 14.43
N PHE A 369 12.75 12.40 13.97
CA PHE A 369 11.90 13.26 14.80
C PHE A 369 10.61 12.55 15.20
N LEU A 370 9.94 11.88 14.25
CA LEU A 370 8.75 11.06 14.55
C LEU A 370 9.11 9.93 15.52
N GLN A 371 10.20 9.21 15.28
CA GLN A 371 10.67 8.12 16.15
C GLN A 371 10.80 8.56 17.61
N VAL A 372 11.53 9.65 17.87
CA VAL A 372 11.82 10.11 19.23
C VAL A 372 10.66 10.86 19.87
N HIS A 373 10.00 11.78 19.15
CA HIS A 373 9.03 12.73 19.73
C HIS A 373 7.57 12.37 19.51
N VAL A 374 7.27 11.41 18.63
CA VAL A 374 5.90 10.93 18.39
C VAL A 374 5.75 9.50 18.90
N TYR A 375 6.64 8.58 18.52
CA TYR A 375 6.56 7.17 18.92
C TYR A 375 7.29 6.85 20.23
N ASN A 376 8.04 7.80 20.81
CA ASN A 376 8.85 7.61 22.01
C ASN A 376 9.86 6.44 21.91
N ILE A 377 10.34 6.14 20.70
CA ILE A 377 11.35 5.12 20.44
C ILE A 377 12.73 5.81 20.48
N PRO A 378 13.71 5.32 21.25
CA PRO A 378 15.04 5.91 21.30
C PRO A 378 15.80 5.72 19.99
N LEU A 379 16.75 6.61 19.71
CA LEU A 379 17.79 6.39 18.69
C LEU A 379 18.92 5.56 19.30
N HIS A 380 19.52 4.69 18.48
CA HIS A 380 20.75 3.96 18.85
C HIS A 380 21.90 4.90 19.24
N ASN A 381 21.96 6.10 18.66
CA ASN A 381 22.94 7.12 18.99
C ASN A 381 22.24 8.51 19.13
N PRO A 382 22.04 9.01 20.36
CA PRO A 382 21.37 10.30 20.60
C PRO A 382 22.05 11.51 19.93
N ARG A 383 23.36 11.43 19.64
CA ARG A 383 24.12 12.51 18.99
C ARG A 383 23.75 12.71 17.52
N GLU A 384 22.96 11.82 16.93
CA GLU A 384 22.57 11.87 15.51
C GLU A 384 21.42 12.84 15.22
N SER A 385 20.83 13.46 16.25
CA SER A 385 19.77 14.46 16.08
C SER A 385 19.76 15.51 17.19
N SER A 386 20.00 16.78 16.83
CA SER A 386 19.64 17.92 17.67
C SER A 386 18.28 18.48 17.21
N PHE A 387 17.22 18.16 17.96
CA PHE A 387 15.85 18.63 17.71
C PHE A 387 15.39 19.68 18.75
N GLU A 388 16.18 19.92 19.79
CA GLU A 388 15.84 20.76 20.95
C GLU A 388 15.35 22.16 20.56
N ALA A 389 16.07 22.84 19.67
CA ALA A 389 15.72 24.18 19.19
C ALA A 389 14.40 24.25 18.41
N LEU A 390 13.94 23.12 17.85
CA LEU A 390 12.61 23.03 17.24
C LEU A 390 11.55 22.68 18.30
N MET A 391 11.86 21.75 19.20
CA MET A 391 10.96 21.38 20.31
C MET A 391 10.63 22.57 21.22
N MET A 392 11.59 23.46 21.49
CA MET A 392 11.34 24.72 22.19
C MET A 392 10.39 25.65 21.42
N LYS A 393 10.47 25.70 20.09
CA LYS A 393 9.59 26.54 19.25
C LYS A 393 8.19 25.96 19.08
N ILE A 394 8.05 24.64 19.17
CA ILE A 394 6.77 23.93 19.06
C ILE A 394 5.98 24.00 20.37
N ARG A 395 6.68 23.95 21.52
CA ARG A 395 6.07 24.06 22.87
C ARG A 395 5.63 25.49 23.27
N ASN A 396 5.96 26.52 22.49
CA ASN A 396 5.69 27.95 22.76
C ASN A 396 4.76 28.60 21.71
#